data_AF-A0A142FVM0-F1
#
_entry.id   AF-A0A142FVM0-F1
#
_cell.length_a   1.000
_cell.length_b   1.000
_cell.length_c   1.000
_cell.angle_alpha   90.00
_cell.angle_beta   90.00
_cell.angle_gamma   90.00
#
_symmetry.space_group_name_H-M   'P 1'
#
loop_
_entity.id
_entity.type
_entity.pdbx_description
1 polymer ?
#
loop_
_entity_poly.entity_id
_entity_poly.type
_entity_poly.pdbx_seq_one_letter_code
_entity_poly.pdbx_strand_id
1 'polypeptide(L)'
;MLLVRVLKMIDKPIAFELVVRRFLGRSKASHIANQEQNEKIRKTWLKRVAAKITREIDEVETFEEHRVQLHHFVGEFDQALSGKKMDPWYAVYSLLGLSAALLGRVSASGARLCLPSYTLSMDEYYTRLIRQGGDPLQSHTDRHNIVETRREVVEFLKGKGLNDNQVGLVLNISAHQIRKLKL
;
A
#
# COMPACT_ATOMS: atom_id res chain seq x y z
N MET A 1 -10.21 -17.94 -37.89
CA MET A 1 -8.81 -18.31 -37.56
C MET A 1 -8.17 -17.14 -36.84
N LEU A 2 -8.24 -17.13 -35.50
CA LEU A 2 -7.66 -16.06 -34.69
C LEU A 2 -6.15 -16.31 -34.57
N LEU A 3 -5.36 -15.37 -35.09
CA LEU A 3 -3.91 -15.30 -34.93
C LEU A 3 -3.57 -15.22 -33.43
N VAL A 4 -3.26 -16.36 -32.84
CA VAL A 4 -2.55 -16.43 -31.56
C VAL A 4 -1.14 -15.89 -31.83
N ARG A 5 -0.94 -14.58 -31.63
CA ARG A 5 0.40 -14.01 -31.56
C ARG A 5 1.14 -14.76 -30.47
N VAL A 6 2.17 -15.52 -30.86
CA VAL A 6 3.13 -16.10 -29.93
C VAL A 6 3.72 -14.95 -29.12
N LEU A 7 3.28 -14.80 -27.87
CA LEU A 7 3.83 -13.84 -26.93
C LEU A 7 5.28 -14.26 -26.67
N LYS A 8 6.23 -13.62 -27.36
CA LYS A 8 7.65 -13.78 -27.03
C LYS A 8 7.85 -13.28 -25.60
N MET A 9 8.56 -14.07 -24.80
CA MET A 9 8.99 -13.66 -23.47
C MET A 9 9.81 -12.37 -23.58
N ILE A 10 9.58 -11.44 -22.65
CA ILE A 10 10.34 -10.20 -22.58
C ILE A 10 11.78 -10.55 -22.20
N ASP A 11 12.75 -9.96 -22.90
CA ASP A 11 14.17 -10.13 -22.61
C ASP A 11 14.50 -9.69 -21.17
N LYS A 12 15.33 -10.46 -20.46
CA LYS A 12 15.67 -10.21 -19.04
C LYS A 12 16.13 -8.77 -18.77
N PRO A 13 17.03 -8.16 -19.57
CA PRO A 13 17.42 -6.75 -19.42
C PRO A 13 16.23 -5.77 -19.47
N ILE A 14 15.30 -6.00 -20.40
CA ILE A 14 14.11 -5.16 -20.57
C ILE A 14 13.15 -5.38 -19.40
N ALA A 15 12.96 -6.63 -18.97
CA ALA A 15 12.14 -6.96 -17.81
C ALA A 15 12.67 -6.29 -16.54
N PHE A 16 13.98 -6.32 -16.30
CA PHE A 16 14.64 -5.61 -15.20
C PHE A 16 14.32 -4.12 -15.21
N GLU A 17 14.54 -3.45 -16.35
CA GLU A 17 14.27 -2.02 -16.48
C GLU A 17 12.79 -1.68 -16.26
N LEU A 18 11.87 -2.45 -16.85
CA LEU A 18 10.43 -2.24 -16.69
C LEU A 18 9.99 -2.38 -15.23
N VAL A 19 10.47 -3.39 -14.51
CA VAL A 19 10.13 -3.61 -13.09
C VAL A 19 10.64 -2.45 -12.24
N VAL A 20 11.91 -2.06 -12.36
CA VAL A 20 12.46 -0.96 -11.56
C VAL A 20 11.74 0.36 -11.85
N ARG A 21 11.39 0.62 -13.12
CA ARG A 21 10.62 1.81 -13.52
C ARG A 21 9.23 1.88 -12.89
N ARG A 22 8.56 0.74 -12.68
CA ARG A 22 7.23 0.71 -12.04
C ARG A 22 7.28 1.26 -10.62
N PHE A 23 8.34 0.99 -9.87
CA PHE A 23 8.49 1.47 -8.49
C PHE A 23 9.16 2.85 -8.39
N LEU A 24 10.21 3.09 -9.16
CA LEU A 24 11.05 4.29 -9.00
C LEU A 24 10.68 5.42 -9.97
N GLY A 25 9.78 5.16 -10.91
CA GLY A 25 9.35 6.10 -11.93
C GLY A 25 10.22 6.08 -13.20
N ARG A 26 9.63 6.56 -14.29
CA ARG A 26 10.21 6.48 -15.64
C ARG A 26 11.53 7.22 -15.79
N SER A 27 11.70 8.36 -15.14
CA SER A 27 12.90 9.20 -15.26
C SER A 27 14.11 8.60 -14.51
N LYS A 28 13.89 8.03 -13.33
CA LYS A 28 14.98 7.56 -12.45
C LYS A 28 15.62 6.26 -12.92
N ALA A 29 14.90 5.44 -13.68
CA ALA A 29 15.33 4.10 -14.09
C ALA A 29 15.27 3.93 -15.62
N SER A 30 15.55 4.99 -16.36
CA SER A 30 15.65 4.91 -17.82
C SER A 30 17.03 4.41 -18.25
N HIS A 31 17.08 3.56 -19.29
CA HIS A 31 18.31 3.06 -19.90
C HIS A 31 19.19 2.24 -18.94
N ILE A 32 18.58 1.49 -18.02
CA ILE A 32 19.29 0.63 -17.08
C ILE A 32 19.30 -0.84 -17.51
N ALA A 33 18.64 -1.22 -18.62
CA ALA A 33 18.60 -2.60 -19.10
C ALA A 33 19.99 -3.22 -19.23
N ASN A 34 20.97 -2.49 -19.77
CA ASN A 34 22.36 -2.95 -19.90
C ASN A 34 23.06 -3.22 -18.55
N GLN A 35 22.52 -2.70 -17.44
CA GLN A 35 23.06 -2.92 -16.10
C GLN A 35 22.58 -4.24 -15.49
N GLU A 36 21.64 -4.94 -16.12
CA GLU A 36 21.06 -6.19 -15.61
C GLU A 36 22.12 -7.27 -15.38
N GLN A 37 23.14 -7.35 -16.22
CA GLN A 37 24.23 -8.34 -16.11
C GLN A 37 25.19 -8.05 -14.95
N ASN A 38 25.24 -6.81 -14.45
CA ASN A 38 26.09 -6.43 -13.33
C ASN A 38 25.36 -6.65 -12.01
N GLU A 39 25.67 -7.75 -11.32
CA GLU A 39 25.01 -8.12 -10.05
C GLU A 39 25.08 -7.01 -8.99
N LYS A 40 26.21 -6.31 -8.86
CA LYS A 40 26.38 -5.26 -7.85
C LYS A 40 25.42 -4.10 -8.12
N ILE A 41 25.33 -3.66 -9.37
CA ILE A 41 24.43 -2.56 -9.77
C ILE A 41 22.96 -3.02 -9.68
N ARG A 42 22.66 -4.24 -10.12
CA ARG A 42 21.32 -4.84 -10.02
C ARG A 42 20.84 -4.89 -8.57
N LYS A 43 21.68 -5.33 -7.62
CA LYS A 43 21.38 -5.28 -6.18
C LYS A 43 21.04 -3.88 -5.72
N THR A 44 21.83 -2.88 -6.10
CA THR A 44 21.56 -1.47 -5.72
C THR A 44 20.18 -1.02 -6.18
N TRP A 45 19.78 -1.33 -7.42
CA TRP A 45 18.43 -1.01 -7.90
C TRP A 45 17.34 -1.75 -7.14
N LEU A 46 17.51 -3.05 -6.91
CA LEU A 46 16.52 -3.87 -6.21
C LEU A 46 16.38 -3.46 -4.73
N LYS A 47 17.46 -3.03 -4.06
CA LYS A 47 17.38 -2.46 -2.70
C LYS A 47 16.60 -1.15 -2.65
N ARG A 48 16.73 -0.30 -3.68
CA ARG A 48 15.92 0.91 -3.80
C ARG A 48 14.44 0.57 -4.02
N VAL A 49 14.16 -0.50 -4.77
CA VAL A 49 12.80 -1.03 -4.92
C VAL A 49 12.27 -1.55 -3.58
N ALA A 50 13.04 -2.35 -2.83
CA ALA A 50 12.66 -2.82 -1.50
C ALA A 50 12.30 -1.65 -0.56
N ALA A 51 13.15 -0.63 -0.50
CA ALA A 51 12.90 0.57 0.29
C ALA A 51 11.65 1.34 -0.15
N LYS A 52 11.32 1.34 -1.44
CA LYS A 52 10.08 1.95 -1.96
C LYS A 52 8.85 1.14 -1.55
N ILE A 53 8.92 -0.19 -1.64
CA ILE A 53 7.84 -1.09 -1.20
C ILE A 53 7.58 -0.92 0.30
N THR A 54 8.63 -0.87 1.14
CA THR A 54 8.49 -0.64 2.58
C THR A 54 7.67 0.62 2.87
N ARG A 55 8.01 1.74 2.23
CA ARG A 55 7.27 3.00 2.41
C ARG A 55 5.82 2.90 1.93
N GLU A 56 5.56 2.16 0.86
CA GLU A 56 4.19 1.95 0.37
C GLU A 56 3.39 1.06 1.32
N ILE A 57 4.00 0.07 1.97
CA ILE A 57 3.34 -0.74 3.02
C ILE A 57 2.93 0.12 4.21
N ASP A 58 3.77 1.08 4.61
CA ASP A 58 3.46 2.01 5.71
C ASP A 58 2.18 2.83 5.41
N GLU A 59 1.91 3.11 4.13
CA GLU A 59 0.72 3.82 3.65
C GLU A 59 -0.52 2.91 3.50
N VAL A 60 -0.37 1.58 3.59
CA VAL A 60 -1.50 0.65 3.52
C VAL A 60 -2.27 0.64 4.84
N GLU A 61 -3.54 1.02 4.77
CA GLU A 61 -4.50 0.80 5.85
C GLU A 61 -4.80 -0.70 6.00
N THR A 62 -4.30 -1.30 7.07
CA THR A 62 -4.52 -2.72 7.38
C THR A 62 -4.35 -2.98 8.88
N PHE A 63 -4.76 -4.16 9.33
CA PHE A 63 -4.46 -4.68 10.67
C PHE A 63 -2.95 -4.82 10.90
N GLU A 64 -2.55 -4.68 12.17
CA GLU A 64 -1.15 -4.67 12.56
C GLU A 64 -0.45 -6.01 12.25
N GLU A 65 -1.12 -7.14 12.48
CA GLU A 65 -0.58 -8.46 12.18
C GLU A 65 -0.28 -8.64 10.69
N HIS A 66 -1.13 -8.08 9.82
CA HIS A 66 -0.91 -8.10 8.38
C HIS A 66 0.24 -7.16 7.97
N ARG A 67 0.33 -5.97 8.59
CA ARG A 67 1.44 -5.04 8.35
C ARG A 67 2.78 -5.67 8.72
N VAL A 68 2.86 -6.33 9.88
CA VAL A 68 4.07 -7.06 10.30
C VAL A 68 4.49 -8.10 9.27
N GLN A 69 3.55 -8.84 8.68
CA GLN A 69 3.89 -9.82 7.63
C GLN A 69 4.35 -9.20 6.33
N LEU A 70 3.73 -8.10 5.90
CA LEU A 70 4.17 -7.36 4.72
C LEU A 70 5.62 -6.87 4.91
N HIS A 71 5.95 -6.32 6.08
CA HIS A 71 7.32 -5.94 6.40
C HIS A 71 8.28 -7.11 6.49
N HIS A 72 7.84 -8.25 7.07
CA HIS A 72 8.65 -9.45 7.15
C HIS A 72 9.12 -9.89 5.75
N PHE A 73 8.22 -10.07 4.79
CA PHE A 73 8.59 -10.53 3.45
C PHE A 73 9.43 -9.51 2.66
N VAL A 74 9.22 -8.21 2.86
CA VAL A 74 10.11 -7.19 2.26
C VAL A 74 11.48 -7.19 2.91
N GLY A 75 11.57 -7.44 4.22
CA GLY A 75 12.82 -7.61 4.95
C GLY A 75 13.61 -8.83 4.46
N GLU A 76 12.95 -9.97 4.29
CA GLU A 76 13.56 -11.18 3.72
C GLU A 76 14.07 -10.94 2.29
N PHE A 77 13.31 -10.19 1.47
CA PHE A 77 13.74 -9.77 0.15
C PHE A 77 15.00 -8.90 0.21
N ASP A 78 15.08 -7.90 1.09
CA ASP A 78 16.28 -7.07 1.23
C ASP A 78 17.49 -7.86 1.76
N GLN A 79 17.25 -8.81 2.67
CA GLN A 79 18.28 -9.71 3.18
C GLN A 79 18.85 -10.60 2.05
N ALA A 80 18.00 -11.12 1.17
CA ALA A 80 18.40 -11.88 -0.02
C ALA A 80 19.38 -11.10 -0.93
N LEU A 81 19.28 -9.77 -0.92
CA LEU A 81 20.12 -8.86 -1.69
C LEU A 81 21.42 -8.45 -0.98
N SER A 82 21.49 -8.64 0.35
CA SER A 82 22.58 -8.13 1.20
C SER A 82 23.81 -9.04 1.28
N GLY A 83 23.71 -10.29 0.83
CA GLY A 83 24.82 -11.25 0.80
C GLY A 83 25.91 -10.94 -0.23
N LYS A 84 27.10 -11.55 -0.05
CA LYS A 84 28.26 -11.45 -0.97
C LYS A 84 27.87 -11.86 -2.39
N LYS A 85 27.01 -12.87 -2.52
CA LYS A 85 26.25 -13.22 -3.73
C LYS A 85 24.76 -13.10 -3.43
N MET A 86 24.00 -12.65 -4.43
CA MET A 86 22.54 -12.66 -4.38
C MET A 86 22.07 -14.11 -4.36
N ASP A 87 21.10 -14.44 -3.50
CA ASP A 87 20.33 -15.68 -3.64
C ASP A 87 19.06 -15.37 -4.44
N PRO A 88 19.01 -15.70 -5.75
CA PRO A 88 17.88 -15.32 -6.60
C PRO A 88 16.59 -16.03 -6.21
N TRP A 89 16.68 -17.28 -5.74
CA TRP A 89 15.50 -18.06 -5.40
C TRP A 89 14.92 -17.63 -4.07
N TYR A 90 15.77 -17.30 -3.09
CA TYR A 90 15.30 -16.73 -1.83
C TYR A 90 14.58 -15.38 -2.04
N ALA A 91 15.13 -14.53 -2.92
CA ALA A 91 14.47 -13.29 -3.32
C ALA A 91 13.11 -13.54 -4.01
N VAL A 92 13.03 -14.53 -4.90
CA VAL A 92 11.77 -14.93 -5.56
C VAL A 92 10.74 -15.43 -4.55
N TYR A 93 11.13 -16.31 -3.62
CA TYR A 93 10.22 -16.82 -2.59
C TYR A 93 9.74 -15.72 -1.65
N SER A 94 10.61 -14.78 -1.28
CA SER A 94 10.25 -13.61 -0.48
C SER A 94 9.19 -12.75 -1.20
N LEU A 95 9.37 -12.49 -2.50
CA LEU A 95 8.38 -11.75 -3.30
C LEU A 95 7.07 -12.52 -3.51
N LEU A 96 7.11 -13.84 -3.63
CA LEU A 96 5.90 -14.67 -3.68
C LEU A 96 5.16 -14.67 -2.34
N GLY A 97 5.89 -14.71 -1.22
CA GLY A 97 5.35 -14.55 0.14
C GLY A 97 4.70 -13.18 0.33
N LEU A 98 5.38 -12.12 -0.08
CA LEU A 98 4.82 -10.77 -0.12
C LEU A 98 3.54 -10.71 -0.96
N SER A 99 3.54 -11.34 -2.14
CA SER A 99 2.35 -11.41 -3.00
C SER A 99 1.20 -12.16 -2.33
N ALA A 100 1.49 -13.23 -1.59
CA ALA A 100 0.48 -13.96 -0.82
C ALA A 100 -0.10 -13.12 0.33
N ALA A 101 0.75 -12.40 1.06
CA ALA A 101 0.35 -11.46 2.11
C ALA A 101 -0.53 -10.34 1.53
N LEU A 102 -0.12 -9.70 0.42
CA LEU A 102 -0.94 -8.72 -0.32
C LEU A 102 -2.25 -9.29 -0.90
N LEU A 103 -2.46 -10.61 -0.88
CA LEU A 103 -3.74 -11.25 -1.23
C LEU A 103 -4.52 -11.70 0.03
N GLY A 104 -4.05 -11.28 1.20
CA GLY A 104 -4.61 -11.53 2.51
C GLY A 104 -4.35 -12.92 3.09
N ARG A 105 -3.40 -13.67 2.52
CA ARG A 105 -3.01 -14.99 3.03
C ARG A 105 -1.97 -14.81 4.13
N VAL A 106 -2.45 -14.73 5.35
CA VAL A 106 -1.64 -14.42 6.54
C VAL A 106 -1.27 -15.70 7.33
N SER A 107 -1.87 -16.84 7.01
CA SER A 107 -1.59 -18.11 7.68
C SER A 107 -1.06 -19.18 6.72
N ALA A 108 -0.25 -20.09 7.26
CA ALA A 108 0.18 -21.31 6.56
C ALA A 108 -1.00 -22.25 6.20
N SER A 109 -2.16 -22.07 6.84
CA SER A 109 -3.40 -22.78 6.48
C SER A 109 -4.00 -22.29 5.15
N GLY A 110 -3.45 -21.23 4.55
CA GLY A 110 -3.93 -20.67 3.29
C GLY A 110 -5.23 -19.88 3.40
N ALA A 111 -5.75 -19.69 4.62
CA ALA A 111 -6.92 -18.87 4.86
C ALA A 111 -6.66 -17.40 4.49
N ARG A 112 -7.64 -16.74 3.87
CA ARG A 112 -7.60 -15.29 3.59
C ARG A 112 -8.15 -14.56 4.80
N LEU A 113 -7.27 -14.15 5.70
CA LEU A 113 -7.65 -13.53 6.97
C LEU A 113 -7.61 -12.00 6.91
N CYS A 114 -6.80 -11.42 6.02
CA CYS A 114 -6.63 -9.98 5.95
C CYS A 114 -6.73 -9.52 4.51
N LEU A 115 -7.93 -9.36 3.96
CA LEU A 115 -8.06 -8.78 2.62
C LEU A 115 -7.53 -7.33 2.66
N PRO A 116 -6.45 -7.00 1.92
CA PRO A 116 -6.05 -5.61 1.79
C PRO A 116 -7.14 -4.87 1.04
N SER A 117 -7.68 -3.86 1.69
CA SER A 117 -8.59 -2.91 1.09
C SER A 117 -7.79 -1.88 0.32
N TYR A 118 -7.42 -2.23 -0.92
CA TYR A 118 -7.04 -1.21 -1.89
C TYR A 118 -8.32 -0.42 -2.18
N THR A 119 -8.43 0.74 -1.51
CA THR A 119 -9.61 1.61 -1.47
C THR A 119 -10.90 0.90 -1.03
N LEU A 120 -11.11 0.75 0.28
CA LEU A 120 -12.47 0.61 0.79
C LEU A 120 -13.08 2.01 0.81
N SER A 121 -13.98 2.31 -0.11
CA SER A 121 -14.94 3.39 0.15
C SER A 121 -15.74 3.03 1.41
N MET A 122 -16.17 4.02 2.20
CA MET A 122 -16.99 3.76 3.40
C MET A 122 -18.23 2.91 3.07
N ASP A 123 -18.77 3.05 1.86
CA ASP A 123 -19.90 2.26 1.38
C ASP A 123 -19.57 0.76 1.26
N GLU A 124 -18.37 0.41 0.82
CA GLU A 124 -17.92 -0.97 0.73
C GLU A 124 -17.60 -1.58 2.11
N TYR A 125 -17.18 -0.77 3.09
CA TYR A 125 -16.98 -1.19 4.48
C TYR A 125 -18.31 -1.60 5.12
N TYR A 126 -19.35 -0.77 4.99
CA TYR A 126 -20.67 -1.10 5.51
C TYR A 126 -21.35 -2.20 4.73
N THR A 127 -21.17 -2.26 3.40
CA THR A 127 -21.65 -3.39 2.60
C THR A 127 -21.04 -4.72 3.07
N ARG A 128 -19.77 -4.72 3.48
CA ARG A 128 -19.11 -5.90 4.05
C ARG A 128 -19.68 -6.24 5.44
N LEU A 129 -19.91 -5.25 6.30
CA LEU A 129 -20.50 -5.44 7.62
C LEU A 129 -21.91 -6.05 7.52
N ILE A 130 -22.75 -5.52 6.62
CA ILE A 130 -24.10 -6.03 6.34
C ILE A 130 -24.06 -7.47 5.85
N ARG A 131 -23.14 -7.80 4.94
CA ARG A 131 -22.95 -9.18 4.44
C ARG A 131 -22.47 -10.16 5.50
N GLN A 132 -21.85 -9.68 6.58
CA GLN A 132 -21.40 -10.49 7.72
C GLN A 132 -22.45 -10.58 8.84
N GLY A 133 -23.67 -10.08 8.61
CA GLY A 133 -24.76 -10.09 9.60
C GLY A 133 -24.74 -8.91 10.57
N GLY A 134 -23.93 -7.88 10.30
CA GLY A 134 -23.93 -6.62 11.03
C GLY A 134 -25.14 -5.74 10.69
N ASP A 135 -25.38 -4.73 11.53
CA ASP A 135 -26.56 -3.86 11.43
C ASP A 135 -26.50 -2.98 10.16
N PRO A 136 -27.49 -3.05 9.25
CA PRO A 136 -27.58 -2.17 8.09
C PRO A 136 -27.64 -0.67 8.41
N LEU A 137 -28.12 -0.31 9.59
CA LEU A 137 -28.20 1.08 10.05
C LEU A 137 -26.87 1.62 10.58
N GLN A 138 -25.88 0.75 10.81
CA GLN A 138 -24.59 1.13 11.37
C GLN A 138 -23.85 2.17 10.51
N SER A 139 -24.04 2.12 9.19
CA SER A 139 -23.53 3.12 8.25
C SER A 139 -24.05 4.53 8.51
N HIS A 140 -25.31 4.64 8.95
CA HIS A 140 -26.00 5.89 9.18
C HIS A 140 -25.69 6.42 10.58
N THR A 141 -25.64 5.54 11.58
CA THR A 141 -25.28 5.85 12.97
C THR A 141 -23.83 6.30 13.08
N ASP A 142 -22.90 5.59 12.44
CA ASP A 142 -21.48 5.93 12.47
C ASP A 142 -21.16 7.18 11.65
N ARG A 143 -21.83 7.40 10.50
CA ARG A 143 -21.66 8.67 9.76
C ARG A 143 -22.13 9.86 10.57
N HIS A 144 -23.23 9.71 11.32
CA HIS A 144 -23.73 10.76 12.21
C HIS A 144 -22.73 11.01 13.35
N ASN A 145 -22.28 9.94 14.03
CA ASN A 145 -21.28 10.02 15.10
C ASN A 145 -19.95 10.61 14.63
N ILE A 146 -19.44 10.22 13.46
CA ILE A 146 -18.16 10.74 12.93
C ILE A 146 -18.26 12.23 12.59
N VAL A 147 -19.41 12.67 12.06
CA VAL A 147 -19.65 14.10 11.79
C VAL A 147 -19.76 14.88 13.10
N GLU A 148 -20.46 14.35 14.10
CA GLU A 148 -20.57 14.95 15.43
C GLU A 148 -19.21 15.02 16.15
N THR A 149 -18.44 13.93 16.19
CA THR A 149 -17.09 13.91 16.77
C THR A 149 -16.15 14.88 16.04
N ARG A 150 -16.25 14.99 14.70
CA ARG A 150 -15.48 15.98 13.94
C ARG A 150 -15.88 17.41 14.30
N ARG A 151 -17.18 17.66 14.54
CA ARG A 151 -17.66 18.97 15.01
C ARG A 151 -17.10 19.29 16.40
N GLU A 152 -17.15 18.35 17.33
CA GLU A 152 -16.61 18.51 18.70
C GLU A 152 -15.11 18.83 18.69
N VAL A 153 -14.32 18.13 17.87
CA VAL A 153 -12.87 18.41 17.74
C VAL A 153 -12.61 19.80 17.16
N VAL A 154 -13.40 20.21 16.16
CA VAL A 154 -13.31 21.57 15.57
C VAL A 154 -13.68 22.64 16.60
N GLU A 155 -14.73 22.43 17.38
CA GLU A 155 -15.16 23.33 18.45
C GLU A 155 -14.12 23.42 19.58
N PHE A 156 -13.52 22.30 19.97
CA PHE A 156 -12.44 22.25 20.95
C PHE A 156 -11.21 23.07 20.51
N LEU A 157 -10.79 22.92 19.25
CA LEU A 157 -9.66 23.69 18.70
C LEU A 157 -9.99 25.19 18.59
N LYS A 158 -11.23 25.53 18.23
CA LYS A 158 -11.71 26.92 18.25
C LYS A 158 -11.77 27.52 19.65
N GLY A 159 -12.16 26.73 20.65
CA GLY A 159 -12.12 27.12 22.07
C GLY A 159 -10.71 27.46 22.55
N LYS A 160 -9.68 26.93 21.89
CA LYS A 160 -8.26 27.31 22.09
C LYS A 160 -7.82 28.57 21.32
N GLY A 161 -8.73 29.26 20.63
CA GLY A 161 -8.46 30.49 19.89
C GLY A 161 -8.00 30.31 18.44
N LEU A 162 -8.06 29.09 17.89
CA LEU A 162 -7.64 28.81 16.50
C LEU A 162 -8.73 29.24 15.50
N ASN A 163 -8.33 29.93 14.44
CA ASN A 163 -9.24 30.29 13.34
C ASN A 163 -9.43 29.12 12.34
N ASP A 164 -10.43 29.22 11.45
CA ASP A 164 -10.79 28.14 10.51
C ASP A 164 -9.61 27.67 9.63
N ASN A 165 -8.69 28.58 9.25
CA ASN A 165 -7.52 28.23 8.46
C ASN A 165 -6.48 27.46 9.29
N GLN A 166 -6.27 27.87 10.55
CA GLN A 166 -5.35 27.19 11.46
C GLN A 166 -5.87 25.82 11.89
N VAL A 167 -7.17 25.70 12.16
CA VAL A 167 -7.81 24.40 12.41
C VAL A 167 -7.69 23.50 11.17
N GLY A 168 -7.83 24.07 9.97
CA GLY A 168 -7.64 23.35 8.71
C GLY A 168 -6.23 22.81 8.55
N LEU A 169 -5.21 23.57 8.96
CA LEU A 169 -3.82 23.11 8.97
C LEU A 169 -3.59 21.99 9.99
N VAL A 170 -4.15 22.09 11.20
CA VAL A 170 -4.01 21.07 12.26
C VAL A 170 -4.68 19.75 11.88
N LEU A 171 -5.87 19.82 11.28
CA LEU A 171 -6.65 18.64 10.91
C LEU A 171 -6.41 18.19 9.47
N ASN A 172 -5.54 18.88 8.73
CA ASN A 172 -5.24 18.66 7.31
C ASN A 172 -6.50 18.62 6.41
N ILE A 173 -7.44 19.54 6.65
CA ILE A 173 -8.68 19.71 5.88
C ILE A 173 -8.86 21.18 5.48
N SER A 174 -9.64 21.44 4.43
CA SER A 174 -9.88 22.81 3.96
C SER A 174 -10.77 23.60 4.93
N ALA A 175 -10.56 24.92 5.02
CA ALA A 175 -11.44 25.82 5.78
C ALA A 175 -12.91 25.76 5.30
N HIS A 176 -13.12 25.43 4.02
CA HIS A 176 -14.45 25.18 3.48
C HIS A 176 -15.10 23.92 4.06
N GLN A 177 -14.36 22.83 4.23
CA GLN A 177 -14.84 21.62 4.91
C GLN A 177 -15.13 21.87 6.39
N ILE A 178 -14.35 22.73 7.06
CA ILE A 178 -14.62 23.16 8.44
C ILE A 178 -15.92 23.95 8.54
N ARG A 179 -16.20 24.85 7.59
CA ARG A 179 -17.47 25.59 7.55
C ARG A 179 -18.68 24.68 7.33
N LYS A 180 -18.52 23.60 6.55
CA LYS A 180 -19.58 22.60 6.33
C LYS A 180 -19.91 21.77 7.58
N LEU A 181 -18.98 21.65 8.54
CA LEU A 181 -19.23 20.97 9.82
C LEU A 181 -19.99 21.84 10.84
N LYS A 182 -20.26 23.12 10.51
CA LYS A 182 -21.04 24.06 11.33
C LYS A 182 -22.52 24.14 10.92
N LEU A 183 -22.88 23.59 9.76
CA LEU A 183 -24.25 23.49 9.25
C LEU A 183 -24.84 22.14 9.65
#